data_AF-A0A7V5S7Y1-F1
#
_entry.id   AF-A0A7V5S7Y1-F1
#
_cell.length_a   1.000
_cell.length_b   1.000
_cell.length_c   1.000
_cell.angle_alpha   90.00
_cell.angle_beta   90.00
_cell.angle_gamma   90.00
#
_symmetry.space_group_name_H-M   'P 1'
#
loop_
_entity.id
_entity.type
_entity.pdbx_description
1 polymer ?
#
loop_
_entity_poly.entity_id
_entity_poly.type
_entity_poly.pdbx_seq_one_letter_code
_entity_poly.pdbx_strand_id
1 'polypeptide(L)'
;MNKTETAKTVLQPTNEFLERSLDELAEECAHVLGLLVRLRGLPEGEERDTLEGKLYASLSHLYRESQAILREWDRLIETMPED
;
A
#
# COMPACT_ATOMS: atom_id res chain seq x y z
N MET A 1 -26.49 6.15 40.96
CA MET A 1 -25.66 5.00 40.54
C MET A 1 -25.17 5.34 39.14
N ASN A 2 -23.89 5.70 39.02
CA ASN A 2 -23.32 6.27 37.80
C ASN A 2 -23.27 5.22 36.69
N LYS A 3 -23.75 5.62 35.51
CA LYS A 3 -23.55 4.93 34.24
C LYS A 3 -22.07 5.06 33.87
N THR A 4 -21.34 3.97 33.86
CA THR A 4 -20.06 3.91 33.15
C THR A 4 -20.37 3.18 31.84
N GLU A 5 -20.82 3.95 30.86
CA GLU A 5 -20.73 3.53 29.46
C GLU A 5 -19.23 3.36 29.20
N THR A 6 -18.77 2.10 29.12
CA THR A 6 -17.48 1.79 28.52
C THR A 6 -17.56 2.27 27.10
N ALA A 7 -17.04 3.48 26.86
CA ALA A 7 -16.70 3.91 25.53
C ALA A 7 -15.80 2.80 24.97
N LYS A 8 -16.36 1.97 24.09
CA LYS A 8 -15.59 1.20 23.14
C LYS A 8 -14.85 2.25 22.35
N THR A 9 -13.66 2.62 22.83
CA THR A 9 -12.68 3.34 22.03
C THR A 9 -12.49 2.43 20.84
N VAL A 10 -13.12 2.77 19.72
CA VAL A 10 -12.84 2.12 18.46
C VAL A 10 -11.38 2.48 18.22
N LEU A 11 -10.48 1.56 18.57
CA LEU A 11 -9.08 1.63 18.18
C LEU A 11 -9.13 1.78 16.66
N GLN A 12 -8.90 2.99 16.15
CA GLN A 12 -8.61 3.16 14.73
C GLN A 12 -7.24 2.50 14.56
N PRO A 13 -7.17 1.33 13.89
CA PRO A 13 -5.92 0.59 13.74
C PRO A 13 -5.07 1.21 12.62
N THR A 14 -5.29 2.48 12.33
CA THR A 14 -4.65 3.22 11.26
C THR A 14 -4.46 4.64 11.75
N ASN A 15 -3.28 5.19 11.50
CA ASN A 15 -3.01 6.61 11.65
C ASN A 15 -3.04 7.25 10.25
N GLU A 16 -3.18 8.58 10.17
CA GLU A 16 -3.26 9.29 8.88
C GLU A 16 -2.11 8.95 7.93
N PHE A 17 -0.91 8.71 8.48
CA PHE A 17 0.25 8.32 7.69
C PHE A 17 0.06 6.94 7.05
N LEU A 18 -0.39 5.95 7.81
CA LEU A 18 -0.61 4.59 7.34
C LEU A 18 -1.76 4.51 6.32
N GLU A 19 -2.84 5.24 6.54
CA GLU A 19 -3.94 5.34 5.58
C GLU A 19 -3.45 5.92 4.25
N ARG A 20 -2.73 7.03 4.31
CA ARG A 20 -2.15 7.65 3.13
C ARG A 20 -1.18 6.73 2.40
N SER A 21 -0.30 6.03 3.12
CA SER A 21 0.64 5.10 2.48
C SER A 21 -0.08 3.90 1.84
N LEU A 22 -1.19 3.45 2.42
CA LEU A 22 -2.03 2.40 1.81
C LEU A 22 -2.74 2.90 0.54
N ASP A 23 -3.20 4.15 0.52
CA ASP A 23 -3.76 4.77 -0.69
C ASP A 23 -2.69 4.89 -1.79
N GLU A 24 -1.50 5.37 -1.46
CA GLU A 24 -0.36 5.46 -2.39
C GLU A 24 0.02 4.05 -2.93
N LEU A 25 0.00 3.02 -2.08
CA LEU A 25 0.22 1.62 -2.50
C LEU A 25 -0.87 1.11 -3.45
N ALA A 26 -2.12 1.48 -3.21
CA ALA A 26 -3.25 1.10 -4.06
C ALA A 26 -3.17 1.77 -5.44
N GLU A 27 -2.77 3.04 -5.49
CA GLU A 27 -2.52 3.78 -6.74
C GLU A 27 -1.39 3.14 -7.55
N GLU A 28 -0.27 2.79 -6.91
CA GLU A 28 0.85 2.15 -7.61
C GLU A 28 0.48 0.74 -8.10
N CYS A 29 -0.29 -0.04 -7.32
CA CYS A 29 -0.87 -1.30 -7.78
C CYS A 29 -1.72 -1.11 -9.05
N ALA A 30 -2.59 -0.10 -9.07
CA ALA A 30 -3.41 0.21 -10.24
C ALA A 30 -2.56 0.61 -11.45
N HIS A 31 -1.49 1.38 -11.22
CA HIS A 31 -0.54 1.75 -12.27
C HIS A 31 0.16 0.52 -12.89
N VAL A 32 0.68 -0.39 -12.06
CA VAL A 32 1.28 -1.66 -12.49
C VAL A 32 0.30 -2.48 -13.33
N LEU A 33 -0.95 -2.60 -12.90
CA LEU A 33 -1.99 -3.31 -13.66
C LEU A 33 -2.24 -2.64 -15.02
N GLY A 34 -2.27 -1.31 -15.08
CA GLY A 34 -2.38 -0.57 -16.32
C GLY A 34 -1.22 -0.82 -17.30
N LEU A 35 0.01 -0.88 -16.79
CA LEU A 35 1.19 -1.21 -17.59
C LEU A 35 1.13 -2.65 -18.14
N LEU A 36 0.73 -3.62 -17.32
CA LEU A 36 0.56 -5.01 -17.74
C LEU A 36 -0.49 -5.16 -18.84
N VAL A 37 -1.63 -4.47 -18.73
CA VAL A 37 -2.68 -4.49 -19.76
C VAL A 37 -2.13 -3.98 -21.10
N ARG A 38 -1.36 -2.88 -21.09
CA ARG A 38 -0.73 -2.34 -22.31
C ARG A 38 0.28 -3.30 -22.92
N LEU A 39 1.16 -3.87 -22.08
CA LEU A 39 2.22 -4.79 -22.53
C LEU A 39 1.69 -6.07 -23.17
N ARG A 40 0.55 -6.60 -22.70
CA ARG A 40 -0.03 -7.85 -23.24
C ARG A 40 -0.41 -7.77 -24.72
N GLY A 41 -0.74 -6.57 -25.21
CA GLY A 41 -1.13 -6.34 -26.60
C GLY A 41 0.00 -5.82 -27.49
N LEU A 42 1.17 -5.54 -26.92
CA LEU A 42 2.22 -4.80 -27.62
C LEU A 42 3.28 -5.76 -28.18
N PRO A 43 3.58 -5.71 -29.49
CA PRO A 43 4.66 -6.50 -30.08
C PRO A 43 6.03 -6.02 -29.57
N GLU A 44 7.06 -6.83 -29.82
CA GLU A 44 8.45 -6.48 -29.52
C GLU A 44 8.87 -5.17 -30.23
N GLY A 45 9.64 -4.35 -29.53
CA GLY A 45 10.15 -3.07 -30.05
C GLY A 45 10.37 -2.03 -28.95
N GLU A 46 10.88 -0.86 -29.36
CA GLU A 46 11.30 0.22 -28.45
C GLU A 46 10.18 0.69 -27.49
N GLU A 47 8.93 0.73 -27.96
CA GLU A 47 7.79 1.08 -27.11
C GLU A 47 7.57 0.05 -26.00
N ARG A 48 7.74 -1.24 -26.32
CA ARG A 48 7.63 -2.33 -25.37
C ARG A 48 8.75 -2.27 -24.34
N ASP A 49 10.00 -2.12 -24.79
CA ASP A 49 11.16 -1.96 -23.91
C ASP A 49 10.97 -0.80 -22.92
N THR A 50 10.44 0.32 -23.41
CA THR A 50 10.12 1.49 -22.58
C THR A 50 9.05 1.17 -21.53
N LEU A 51 8.00 0.45 -21.89
CA LEU A 51 6.93 0.06 -20.95
C LEU A 51 7.39 -1.01 -19.96
N GLU A 52 8.24 -1.94 -20.37
CA GLU A 52 8.84 -2.94 -19.48
C GLU A 52 9.79 -2.28 -18.47
N GLY A 53 10.57 -1.28 -18.89
CA GLY A 53 11.38 -0.46 -17.99
C GLY A 53 10.54 0.30 -16.96
N LYS A 54 9.41 0.87 -17.37
CA LYS A 54 8.44 1.51 -16.45
C LYS A 54 7.83 0.50 -15.48
N LEU A 55 7.43 -0.67 -15.97
CA LEU A 55 6.89 -1.74 -15.14
C LEU A 55 7.91 -2.17 -14.08
N TYR A 56 9.16 -2.36 -14.46
CA TYR A 56 10.24 -2.69 -13.53
C TYR A 56 10.43 -1.61 -12.46
N ALA A 57 10.43 -0.33 -12.85
CA ALA A 57 10.55 0.78 -11.91
C ALA A 57 9.39 0.81 -10.90
N SER A 58 8.17 0.62 -11.38
CA SER A 58 6.95 0.55 -10.56
C SER A 58 6.93 -0.63 -9.59
N LEU A 59 7.27 -1.83 -10.06
CA LEU A 59 7.40 -3.01 -9.20
C LEU A 59 8.48 -2.81 -8.13
N SER A 60 9.59 -2.18 -8.49
CA SER A 60 10.66 -1.84 -7.55
C SER A 60 10.22 -0.82 -6.51
N HIS A 61 9.39 0.16 -6.89
CA HIS A 61 8.81 1.14 -5.97
C HIS A 61 7.83 0.45 -5.02
N LEU A 62 6.88 -0.33 -5.53
CA LEU A 62 5.92 -1.10 -4.76
C LEU A 62 6.58 -2.00 -3.71
N TYR A 63 7.67 -2.67 -4.08
CA TYR A 63 8.46 -3.48 -3.16
C TYR A 63 9.01 -2.67 -1.98
N ARG A 64 9.54 -1.47 -2.23
CA ARG A 64 10.07 -0.60 -1.15
C ARG A 64 8.96 -0.03 -0.27
N GLU A 65 7.86 0.43 -0.87
CA GLU A 65 6.75 1.02 -0.14
C GLU A 65 6.04 -0.01 0.74
N SER A 66 5.77 -1.21 0.20
CA SER A 66 5.15 -2.29 0.99
C SER A 66 5.98 -2.67 2.21
N GLN A 67 7.31 -2.66 2.11
CA GLN A 67 8.18 -2.88 3.28
C GLN A 67 8.11 -1.74 4.30
N ALA A 68 7.97 -0.49 3.87
CA ALA A 68 7.81 0.64 4.78
C ALA A 68 6.47 0.58 5.51
N ILE A 69 5.40 0.31 4.78
CA ILE A 69 4.04 0.14 5.32
C ILE A 69 3.98 -1.00 6.33
N LEU A 70 4.56 -2.16 6.02
CA LEU A 70 4.61 -3.30 6.95
C LEU A 70 5.33 -2.96 8.24
N ARG A 71 6.47 -2.25 8.18
CA ARG A 71 7.18 -1.80 9.39
C ARG A 71 6.32 -0.87 10.26
N GLU A 72 5.53 0.01 9.64
CA GLU A 72 4.66 0.91 10.39
C GLU A 72 3.45 0.17 10.98
N TRP A 73 2.93 -0.81 10.25
CA TRP A 73 1.89 -1.71 10.71
C TRP A 73 2.34 -2.53 11.92
N ASP A 74 3.56 -3.09 11.85
CA ASP A 74 4.16 -3.85 12.96
C ASP A 74 4.31 -2.97 14.22
N ARG A 75 4.82 -1.74 14.07
CA ARG A 75 4.92 -0.78 15.20
C ARG A 75 3.56 -0.47 15.81
N LEU A 76 2.53 -0.32 14.99
CA LEU A 76 1.20 -0.07 15.50
C LEU A 76 0.75 -1.25 16.38
N ILE A 77 0.90 -2.49 15.91
CA ILE A 77 0.57 -3.70 16.67
C ILE A 77 1.32 -3.74 18.01
N GLU A 78 2.62 -3.45 18.01
CA GLU A 78 3.44 -3.39 19.23
C GLU A 78 2.94 -2.36 20.26
N THR A 79 2.27 -1.30 19.81
CA THR A 79 1.71 -0.26 20.69
C THR A 79 0.28 -0.51 21.13
N MET A 80 -0.38 -1.54 20.59
CA MET A 80 -1.74 -1.90 21.02
C MET A 80 -1.68 -2.51 22.43
N PRO A 81 -2.56 -2.10 23.35
CA PRO A 81 -2.63 -2.72 24.67
C PRO A 81 -2.94 -4.22 24.51
N GLU A 82 -2.14 -5.07 25.16
CA GLU A 82 -2.52 -6.46 25.39
C GLU A 82 -3.76 -6.45 26.30
N ASP A 83 -4.82 -7.14 25.89
CA ASP A 83 -6.07 -7.29 26.67
C ASP A 83 -5.83 -7.74 28.13
#